data_AF-A0A8X6TL48-F1
#
_entry.id   AF-A0A8X6TL48-F1
#
_cell.length_a   1.000
_cell.length_b   1.000
_cell.length_c   1.000
_cell.angle_alpha   90.00
_cell.angle_beta   90.00
_cell.angle_gamma   90.00
#
_symmetry.space_group_name_H-M   'P 1'
#
loop_
_entity.id
_entity.type
_entity.pdbx_description
1 polymer ?
#
loop_
_entity_poly.entity_id
_entity_poly.type
_entity_poly.pdbx_seq_one_letter_code
_entity_poly.pdbx_strand_id
1 'polypeptide(L)' 'MSKTKCGKQIEAPLPSKRVVPSASFTTTGIDFATPVNIRCLKMIDTAYIAVFTYVTTRAFRIELLSDRTTDKFLLALQ' A
#
# COMPACT_ATOMS: atom_id res chain seq x y z
N MET A 1 -19.82 -44.93 5.10
CA MET A 1 -19.63 -43.47 4.92
C MET A 1 -18.93 -43.24 3.59
N SER A 2 -19.64 -42.68 2.61
CA SER A 2 -19.10 -42.40 1.26
C SER A 2 -18.11 -41.24 1.31
N LYS A 3 -16.89 -41.42 0.78
CA LYS A 3 -15.92 -40.34 0.63
C LYS A 3 -16.34 -39.45 -0.54
N THR A 4 -16.81 -38.24 -0.25
CA THR A 4 -16.99 -37.18 -1.25
C THR A 4 -15.64 -36.83 -1.86
N LYS A 5 -15.52 -36.85 -3.20
CA LYS A 5 -14.31 -36.39 -3.88
C LYS A 5 -14.13 -34.88 -3.64
N CYS A 6 -12.96 -34.49 -3.15
CA CYS A 6 -12.57 -33.09 -3.08
C CYS A 6 -12.55 -32.50 -4.50
N GLY A 7 -13.28 -31.40 -4.74
CA GLY A 7 -13.29 -30.72 -6.02
C GLY A 7 -11.90 -30.16 -6.34
N LYS A 8 -11.47 -30.25 -7.61
CA LYS A 8 -10.25 -29.57 -8.05
C LYS A 8 -10.52 -28.07 -8.14
N GLN A 9 -9.93 -27.29 -7.24
CA GLN A 9 -9.86 -25.84 -7.36
C GLN A 9 -8.98 -25.50 -8.58
N ILE A 10 -9.55 -24.82 -9.58
CA ILE A 10 -8.82 -24.27 -10.72
C ILE A 10 -8.69 -22.77 -10.46
N GLU A 11 -7.50 -22.31 -10.07
CA GLU A 11 -7.22 -20.88 -9.92
C GLU A 11 -6.57 -20.32 -11.19
N ALA A 12 -6.95 -19.10 -11.56
CA ALA A 12 -6.25 -18.37 -12.62
C ALA A 12 -4.82 -18.01 -12.14
N PRO A 13 -3.81 -18.01 -13.03
CA PRO A 13 -2.45 -17.60 -12.68
C PRO A 13 -2.44 -16.18 -12.07
N LEU A 14 -1.73 -16.01 -10.96
CA LEU A 14 -1.55 -14.68 -10.37
C LEU A 14 -0.80 -13.75 -11.35
N PRO A 15 -1.10 -12.44 -11.35
CA PRO A 15 -0.36 -11.48 -12.18
C PRO A 15 1.14 -11.56 -11.90
N SER A 16 1.97 -11.55 -12.94
CA SER A 16 3.44 -11.67 -12.82
C SER A 16 4.06 -10.66 -11.85
N LYS A 17 3.56 -9.42 -11.83
CA LYS A 17 3.98 -8.37 -10.88
C LYS A 17 3.85 -8.76 -9.41
N ARG A 18 2.96 -9.71 -9.07
CA ARG A 18 2.72 -10.19 -7.70
C ARG A 18 3.61 -11.37 -7.29
N VAL A 19 4.28 -12.02 -8.24
CA VAL A 19 4.97 -13.29 -8.02
C VAL A 19 6.43 -13.29 -8.45
N VAL A 20 6.81 -12.41 -9.38
CA VAL A 20 8.20 -12.26 -9.82
C VAL A 20 8.94 -11.35 -8.84
N PRO A 21 9.98 -11.82 -8.14
CA PRO A 21 10.78 -10.97 -7.26
C PRO A 21 11.39 -9.80 -8.02
N SER A 22 11.41 -8.64 -7.38
CA SER A 22 12.03 -7.42 -7.90
C SER A 22 12.83 -6.75 -6.79
N ALA A 23 13.71 -5.82 -7.14
CA ALA A 23 14.26 -4.92 -6.14
C ALA A 23 13.13 -4.15 -5.43
N SER A 24 13.38 -3.74 -4.19
CA SER A 24 12.50 -2.83 -3.47
C SER A 24 12.26 -1.58 -4.33
N PHE A 25 11.08 -0.97 -4.22
CA PHE A 25 10.68 0.23 -4.97
C PHE A 25 10.52 0.08 -6.50
N THR A 26 10.82 -1.08 -7.11
CA THR A 26 10.63 -1.28 -8.56
C THR A 26 9.16 -1.27 -8.98
N THR A 27 8.27 -1.79 -8.14
CA THR A 27 6.82 -1.71 -8.34
C THR A 27 6.19 -1.35 -7.00
N THR A 28 5.75 -0.10 -6.92
CA THR A 28 5.16 0.48 -5.71
C THR A 28 3.69 0.80 -5.96
N GLY A 29 2.80 0.22 -5.16
CA GLY A 29 1.42 0.68 -5.07
C GLY A 29 1.34 1.90 -4.15
N ILE A 30 0.51 2.87 -4.49
CA ILE A 30 0.33 4.10 -3.72
C ILE A 30 -1.15 4.23 -3.38
N ASP A 31 -1.44 4.53 -2.13
CA ASP A 31 -2.78 4.88 -1.68
C ASP A 31 -2.75 6.01 -0.65
N PHE A 32 -3.88 6.71 -0.49
CA PHE A 32 -4.05 7.74 0.53
C PHE A 32 -5.20 7.36 1.46
N ALA A 33 -4.93 7.40 2.77
CA ALA A 33 -5.99 7.29 3.75
C ALA A 33 -6.90 8.53 3.71
N THR A 34 -8.03 8.44 4.41
CA THR A 34 -8.85 9.62 4.68
C THR A 34 -8.03 10.67 5.45
N PRO A 35 -8.32 11.97 5.27
CA PRO A 35 -7.67 13.02 6.05
C PRO A 35 -7.78 12.71 7.55
N VAL A 36 -6.67 12.90 8.26
CA VAL A 36 -6.58 12.67 9.71
C VAL A 36 -6.34 13.99 10.42
N ASN A 37 -6.92 14.13 11.61
CA ASN A 37 -6.63 15.26 12.47
C ASN A 37 -5.39 14.96 13.30
N ILE A 38 -4.37 15.80 13.18
CA ILE A 38 -3.14 15.72 13.97
C ILE A 38 -3.11 16.86 14.98
N ARG A 39 -2.55 16.59 16.15
CA ARG A 39 -2.39 17.61 17.19
C ARG A 39 -0.95 18.12 17.18
N CYS A 40 -0.78 19.40 16.89
CA CYS A 40 0.49 20.09 17.06
C CYS A 40 0.38 21.06 18.24
N LEU A 41 0.93 20.68 19.39
CA LEU A 41 0.82 21.44 20.64
C LEU A 41 -0.65 21.71 21.02
N LYS A 42 -1.11 22.96 20.83
CA LYS A 42 -2.48 23.43 21.12
C LYS A 42 -3.38 23.51 19.88
N MET A 43 -2.83 23.26 18.69
CA MET A 43 -3.55 23.31 17.43
C MET A 43 -3.92 21.91 16.93
N ILE A 44 -5.03 21.84 16.19
CA ILE A 44 -5.45 20.65 15.46
C ILE A 44 -5.39 20.99 13.98
N ASP A 45 -4.57 20.26 13.23
CA ASP A 45 -4.43 20.41 11.78
C ASP A 45 -4.90 19.15 11.06
N THR A 46 -5.26 19.29 9.78
CA THR A 46 -5.55 18.15 8.91
C THR A 46 -4.26 17.72 8.22
N ALA A 47 -4.00 16.42 8.24
CA ALA A 47 -2.90 15.80 7.52
C ALA A 47 -3.42 14.60 6.70
N TYR A 48 -2.57 14.11 5.83
CA TYR A 48 -2.85 12.98 4.95
C TYR A 48 -1.82 11.89 5.18
N ILE A 49 -2.25 10.64 5.09
CA ILE A 49 -1.36 9.50 5.20
C ILE A 49 -1.20 8.90 3.80
N ALA A 50 0.02 8.91 3.27
CA ALA A 50 0.37 8.16 2.06
C ALA A 50 0.91 6.78 2.44
N VAL A 51 0.39 5.75 1.79
CA VAL A 51 0.82 4.36 1.97
C VAL A 51 1.47 3.89 0.69
N PHE A 52 2.74 3.54 0.78
CA PHE A 52 3.52 2.93 -0.29
C PHE A 52 3.63 1.43 -0.02
N THR A 53 3.26 0.60 -0.99
CA THR A 53 3.29 -0.87 -0.86
C THR A 53 4.23 -1.47 -1.89
N TYR A 54 5.13 -2.35 -1.46
CA TYR A 54 6.05 -3.06 -2.33
C TYR A 54 5.48 -4.44 -2.66
N VAL A 55 5.17 -4.64 -3.94
CA VAL A 55 4.34 -5.76 -4.39
C VAL A 55 5.00 -7.13 -4.13
N THR A 56 6.33 -7.20 -4.24
CA THR A 56 7.10 -8.45 -4.18
C THR A 56 7.54 -8.80 -2.76
N THR A 57 7.92 -7.80 -1.97
CA THR A 57 8.38 -7.98 -0.58
C THR A 57 7.26 -7.88 0.45
N ARG A 58 6.07 -7.42 0.05
CA ARG A 58 4.93 -7.12 0.93
C ARG A 58 5.27 -6.11 2.03
N ALA A 59 6.35 -5.36 1.89
CA ALA A 59 6.69 -4.27 2.80
C ALA A 59 5.83 -3.04 2.49
N PHE A 60 5.58 -2.22 3.50
CA PHE A 60 4.85 -0.96 3.36
C PHE A 60 5.62 0.18 4.04
N ARG A 61 5.58 1.37 3.44
CA ARG A 61 6.06 2.62 4.03
C ARG A 61 4.87 3.56 4.20
N ILE A 62 4.78 4.19 5.37
CA ILE A 62 3.69 5.10 5.72
C ILE A 62 4.32 6.47 5.97
N GLU A 63 3.85 7.47 5.23
CA GLU A 63 4.33 8.84 5.34
C GLU A 63 3.16 9.77 5.69
N LEU A 64 3.44 10.78 6.52
CA LEU A 64 2.48 11.82 6.88
C LEU A 64 2.75 13.08 6.06
N LEU A 65 1.73 13.60 5.39
CA LEU A 65 1.81 14.78 4.53
C LEU A 65 0.89 15.88 5.07
N SER A 66 1.32 17.14 4.94
CA SER A 66 0.49 18.30 5.28
C SER A 66 -0.68 18.51 4.30
N ASP A 67 -0.51 18.08 3.05
CA ASP A 67 -1.51 18.22 1.98
C ASP A 67 -1.30 17.15 0.90
N ARG A 68 -2.19 17.12 -0.11
CA ARG A 68 -2.13 16.18 -1.25
C ARG A 68 -1.50 16.79 -2.50
N THR A 69 -0.69 17.84 -2.35
CA THR A 69 0.00 18.44 -3.51
C THR A 69 1.08 17.51 -4.04
N THR A 70 1.39 17.66 -5.32
CA THR A 70 2.45 16.88 -5.98
C THR A 70 3.80 17.07 -5.29
N ASP A 71 4.12 18.28 -4.81
CA ASP A 71 5.40 18.57 -4.16
C ASP A 71 5.55 17.79 -2.85
N LYS A 72 4.52 17.78 -2.00
CA LYS A 72 4.56 16.98 -0.76
C LYS A 72 4.61 15.49 -1.04
N PHE A 73 3.91 15.04 -2.07
CA PHE A 73 3.98 13.64 -2.51
C PHE A 73 5.38 13.25 -2.99
N LEU A 74 6.03 14.08 -3.81
CA LEU A 74 7.37 13.79 -4.32
C LEU A 74 8.41 13.77 -3.21
N LEU A 75 8.28 14.64 -2.19
CA LEU A 75 9.11 14.59 -0.99
C LEU A 75 8.91 13.28 -0.20
N ALA A 76 7.67 12.79 -0.10
CA ALA A 76 7.35 11.54 0.58
C ALA A 76 7.69 10.28 -0.24
N LEU A 77 7.86 10.39 -1.55
CA LEU A 77 8.17 9.27 -2.45
C LEU A 77 9.66 8.89 -2.43
N GLN A 78 10.55 9.79 -1.98
CA GLN A 78 12.01 9.60 -1.98
C GLN A 78 12.48 8.26 -1.39
#